data_AF-A0A1F4T650-F1
#
_entry.id   AF-A0A1F4T650-F1
#
_cell.length_a   1.000
_cell.length_b   1.000
_cell.length_c   1.000
_cell.angle_alpha   90.00
_cell.angle_beta   90.00
_cell.angle_gamma   90.00
#
_symmetry.space_group_name_H-M   'P 1'
#
loop_
_entity.id
_entity.type
_entity.pdbx_description
1 polymer ?
#
loop_
_entity_poly.entity_id
_entity_poly.type
_entity_poly.pdbx_seq_one_letter_code
_entity_poly.pdbx_strand_id
1 'polypeptide(L)'
;MPRYLAAGLLGLLLLSLPASARFISLRTSITASVSGKTALVEISAVNKGDEAAYGVWSEFSVLGETYTDLNKRDLPPTAKYRVSRAIPLAGQKGSYPLLLTLHYTDANQYQFSTLSAVLLSIGGEPKPPVLGVLKPAAFSGDGKLELGLKNLSTRETTVHLDLFLPRELCTDFHPIDIKLAAGSSRTMKVEVTNFSALPGSTYQLFLIAETDGSKHATAIIPGRVRIEEPGINPAWLIVPLAFLGVFFLAAQFIKR
;
A
#
# COMPACT_ATOMS: atom_id res chain seq x y z
N MET A 1 -36.24 -9.94 43.91
CA MET A 1 -34.86 -10.00 43.39
C MET A 1 -34.70 -10.15 41.85
N PRO A 2 -35.61 -10.73 41.04
CA PRO A 2 -35.37 -10.88 39.58
C PRO A 2 -35.55 -9.60 38.74
N ARG A 3 -36.19 -8.55 39.29
CA ARG A 3 -36.43 -7.27 38.57
C ARG A 3 -35.18 -6.41 38.38
N TYR A 4 -34.22 -6.46 39.29
CA TYR A 4 -32.94 -5.73 39.17
C TYR A 4 -31.96 -6.42 38.21
N LEU A 5 -32.11 -7.74 38.01
CA LEU A 5 -31.31 -8.54 37.08
C LEU A 5 -31.63 -8.22 35.61
N ALA A 6 -32.91 -8.11 35.26
CA ALA A 6 -33.33 -7.72 33.91
C ALA A 6 -32.94 -6.26 33.58
N ALA A 7 -33.05 -5.36 34.55
CA ALA A 7 -32.69 -3.94 34.39
C ALA A 7 -31.18 -3.72 34.17
N GLY A 8 -30.33 -4.49 34.87
CA GLY A 8 -28.87 -4.41 34.69
C GLY A 8 -28.40 -4.93 33.33
N LEU A 9 -28.98 -6.03 32.84
CA LEU A 9 -28.64 -6.59 31.52
C LEU A 9 -29.11 -5.68 30.38
N LEU A 10 -30.31 -5.09 30.51
CA LEU A 10 -30.84 -4.14 29.54
C LEU A 10 -30.01 -2.83 29.51
N GLY A 11 -29.52 -2.37 30.66
CA GLY A 11 -28.62 -1.22 30.76
C GLY A 11 -27.27 -1.43 30.08
N LEU A 12 -26.71 -2.64 30.14
CA LEU A 12 -25.47 -3.00 29.43
C LEU A 12 -25.65 -3.11 27.91
N LEU A 13 -26.82 -3.57 27.45
CA LEU A 13 -27.18 -3.58 26.03
C LEU A 13 -27.42 -2.17 25.48
N LEU A 14 -27.96 -1.24 26.27
CA LEU A 14 -28.21 0.14 25.86
C LEU A 14 -26.93 1.00 25.76
N LEU A 15 -25.80 0.54 26.32
CA LEU A 15 -24.49 1.18 26.17
C LEU A 15 -23.69 0.69 24.95
N SER A 16 -24.22 -0.28 24.20
CA SER A 16 -23.62 -0.74 22.94
C SER A 16 -23.97 0.21 21.79
N LEU A 17 -23.43 1.43 21.81
CA LEU A 17 -23.47 2.29 20.64
C LEU A 17 -22.70 1.60 19.51
N PRO A 18 -23.25 1.53 18.28
CA PRO A 18 -22.51 1.00 17.15
C PRO A 18 -21.29 1.90 16.91
N ALA A 19 -20.09 1.34 17.11
CA ALA A 19 -18.86 1.96 16.67
C ALA A 19 -18.86 1.94 15.14
N SER A 20 -19.29 3.04 14.51
CA SER A 20 -19.19 3.19 13.06
C SER A 20 -17.75 3.51 12.73
N ALA A 21 -17.01 2.54 12.20
CA ALA A 21 -15.70 2.77 11.65
C ALA A 21 -15.84 3.70 10.43
N ARG A 22 -15.21 4.87 10.48
CA ARG A 22 -15.03 5.73 9.31
C ARG A 22 -13.77 5.29 8.57
N PHE A 23 -13.65 5.67 7.31
CA PHE A 23 -12.48 5.31 6.50
C PHE A 23 -12.10 6.40 5.51
N ILE A 24 -10.81 6.45 5.21
CA ILE A 24 -10.23 7.28 4.16
C ILE A 24 -9.98 6.38 2.94
N SER A 25 -10.39 6.85 1.76
CA SER A 25 -10.11 6.14 0.50
C SER A 25 -9.66 7.13 -0.55
N LEU A 26 -8.35 7.26 -0.75
CA LEU A 26 -7.81 8.18 -1.74
C LEU A 26 -7.76 7.51 -3.11
N ARG A 27 -8.47 8.07 -4.08
CA ARG A 27 -8.33 7.70 -5.50
C ARG A 27 -7.30 8.62 -6.13
N THR A 28 -6.13 8.08 -6.42
CA THR A 28 -5.02 8.79 -7.07
C THR A 28 -5.03 8.60 -8.58
N SER A 29 -4.54 9.59 -9.30
CA SER A 29 -4.27 9.54 -10.73
C SER A 29 -3.02 10.37 -11.00
N ILE A 30 -2.09 9.77 -11.72
CA ILE A 30 -0.88 10.42 -12.20
C ILE A 30 -0.82 10.23 -13.71
N THR A 31 -0.59 11.32 -14.43
CA THR A 31 -0.49 11.32 -15.89
C THR A 31 0.74 12.10 -16.29
N ALA A 32 1.40 11.67 -17.37
CA ALA A 32 2.51 12.40 -17.94
C ALA A 32 2.32 12.56 -19.45
N SER A 33 2.59 13.77 -19.94
CA SER A 33 2.56 14.08 -21.37
C SER A 33 3.88 14.69 -21.79
N VAL A 34 4.44 14.23 -22.91
CA VAL A 34 5.73 14.72 -23.42
C VAL A 34 5.48 15.78 -24.50
N SER A 35 6.11 16.95 -24.35
CA SER A 35 6.10 18.03 -25.33
C SER A 35 7.52 18.52 -25.57
N GLY A 36 8.09 18.16 -26.72
CA GLY A 36 9.46 18.53 -27.09
C GLY A 36 10.51 18.00 -26.10
N LYS A 37 11.11 18.89 -25.32
CA LYS A 37 12.17 18.57 -24.33
C LYS A 37 11.67 18.56 -22.89
N THR A 38 10.36 18.60 -22.67
CA THR A 38 9.77 18.56 -21.33
C THR A 38 8.67 17.52 -21.24
N ALA A 39 8.51 16.93 -20.07
CA ALA A 39 7.34 16.15 -19.70
C ALA A 39 6.52 16.92 -18.67
N LEU A 40 5.23 17.11 -18.92
CA LEU A 40 4.29 17.64 -17.94
C LEU A 40 3.71 16.48 -17.14
N VAL A 41 4.06 16.40 -15.87
CA VAL A 41 3.51 15.45 -14.90
C VAL A 41 2.37 16.13 -14.16
N GLU A 42 1.20 15.51 -14.16
CA GLU A 42 0.02 15.95 -13.43
C GLU A 42 -0.40 14.89 -12.43
N ILE A 43 -0.54 15.30 -11.18
CA ILE A 43 -0.95 14.45 -10.07
C ILE A 43 -2.29 14.95 -9.58
N SER A 44 -3.23 14.03 -9.38
CA SER A 44 -4.48 14.33 -8.70
C SER A 44 -4.86 13.23 -7.73
N ALA A 45 -5.48 13.63 -6.62
CA ALA A 45 -6.10 12.69 -5.69
C ALA A 45 -7.47 13.19 -5.29
N VAL A 46 -8.41 12.26 -5.07
CA VAL A 46 -9.75 12.56 -4.59
C VAL A 46 -10.05 11.67 -3.40
N ASN A 47 -10.49 12.26 -2.29
CA ASN A 47 -10.96 11.49 -1.16
C ASN A 47 -12.36 10.94 -1.45
N LYS A 48 -12.50 9.62 -1.50
CA LYS A 48 -13.73 8.86 -1.71
C LYS A 48 -14.26 8.21 -0.42
N GLY A 49 -13.54 8.39 0.69
CA GLY A 49 -13.98 7.96 2.01
C GLY A 49 -14.99 8.93 2.63
N ASP A 50 -15.38 8.62 3.87
CA ASP A 50 -16.27 9.43 4.69
C ASP A 50 -15.54 10.18 5.81
N GLU A 51 -14.22 10.00 5.95
CA GLU A 51 -13.33 10.75 6.84
C GLU A 51 -12.40 11.67 6.04
N ALA A 52 -12.01 12.81 6.62
CA ALA A 52 -11.03 13.71 6.02
C ALA A 52 -9.62 13.11 6.08
N ALA A 53 -8.84 13.25 5.01
CA ALA A 53 -7.42 12.97 5.01
C ALA A 53 -6.67 14.26 5.36
N TYR A 54 -5.86 14.25 6.41
CA TYR A 54 -5.17 15.42 6.90
C TYR A 54 -3.75 15.50 6.37
N GLY A 55 -3.27 16.74 6.19
CA GLY A 55 -1.90 17.03 5.81
C GLY A 55 -1.45 16.30 4.55
N VAL A 56 -2.29 16.23 3.52
CA VAL A 56 -1.99 15.50 2.28
C VAL A 56 -0.88 16.20 1.49
N TRP A 57 0.17 15.46 1.14
CA TRP A 57 1.28 15.93 0.30
C TRP A 57 1.82 14.79 -0.56
N SER A 58 2.56 15.12 -1.62
CA SER A 58 3.06 14.13 -2.57
C SER A 58 4.57 14.22 -2.79
N GLU A 59 5.17 13.06 -3.02
CA GLU A 59 6.47 12.92 -3.66
C GLU A 59 6.32 12.01 -4.87
N PHE A 60 7.07 12.29 -5.93
CA PHE A 60 7.13 11.39 -7.07
C PHE A 60 8.55 11.31 -7.62
N SER A 61 8.92 10.15 -8.15
CA SER A 61 10.19 9.94 -8.80
C SER A 61 10.01 9.58 -10.27
N VAL A 62 10.92 10.10 -11.09
CA VAL A 62 10.95 9.89 -12.54
C VAL A 62 12.35 10.16 -13.06
N LEU A 63 12.84 9.32 -13.99
CA LEU A 63 14.20 9.45 -14.56
C LEU A 63 15.31 9.51 -13.49
N GLY A 64 15.13 8.81 -12.36
CA GLY A 64 16.09 8.79 -11.24
C GLY A 64 16.08 10.05 -10.36
N GLU A 65 15.22 11.02 -10.64
CA GLU A 65 15.06 12.23 -9.82
C GLU A 65 13.78 12.15 -8.99
N THR A 66 13.85 12.65 -7.75
CA THR A 66 12.70 12.74 -6.84
C THR A 66 12.26 14.19 -6.68
N TYR A 67 10.95 14.40 -6.78
CA TYR A 67 10.29 15.69 -6.65
C TYR A 67 9.29 15.64 -5.50
N THR A 68 9.26 16.67 -4.67
CA THR A 68 8.34 16.76 -3.53
C THR A 68 7.51 18.02 -3.61
N ASP A 69 6.20 17.89 -3.44
CA ASP A 69 5.29 19.01 -3.17
C ASP A 69 4.97 19.04 -1.68
N LEU A 70 5.62 19.93 -0.94
CA LEU A 70 5.43 20.09 0.50
C LEU A 70 4.20 20.94 0.86
N ASN A 71 3.39 21.34 -0.13
CA ASN A 71 2.17 22.09 0.10
C ASN A 71 1.07 21.18 0.68
N LYS A 72 1.16 20.93 1.98
CA LYS A 72 0.22 20.09 2.74
C LYS A 72 -1.18 20.68 2.69
N ARG A 73 -2.16 19.85 2.36
CA ARG A 73 -3.58 20.24 2.32
C ARG A 73 -4.45 19.18 2.96
N ASP A 74 -5.44 19.62 3.73
CA ASP A 74 -6.47 18.70 4.19
C ASP A 74 -7.45 18.41 3.04
N LEU A 75 -7.81 17.15 2.89
CA LEU A 75 -8.76 16.65 1.90
C LEU A 75 -10.00 16.10 2.60
N PRO A 76 -11.02 16.94 2.83
CA PRO A 76 -12.36 16.47 3.18
C PRO A 76 -12.90 15.46 2.17
N PRO A 77 -13.93 14.67 2.53
CA PRO A 77 -14.63 13.81 1.58
C PRO A 77 -14.98 14.55 0.28
N THR A 78 -14.73 13.93 -0.86
CA THR A 78 -14.90 14.43 -2.24
C THR A 78 -13.96 15.56 -2.69
N ALA A 79 -13.18 16.16 -1.79
CA ALA A 79 -12.20 17.19 -2.13
C ALA A 79 -11.07 16.63 -3.00
N LYS A 80 -10.41 17.52 -3.75
CA LYS A 80 -9.36 17.17 -4.72
C LYS A 80 -8.03 17.81 -4.37
N TYR A 81 -6.98 17.00 -4.43
CA TYR A 81 -5.59 17.44 -4.47
C TYR A 81 -5.13 17.48 -5.92
N ARG A 82 -4.35 18.51 -6.31
CA ARG A 82 -3.78 18.65 -7.66
C ARG A 82 -2.42 19.34 -7.61
N VAL A 83 -1.46 18.76 -8.34
CA VAL A 83 -0.12 19.29 -8.57
C VAL A 83 0.24 19.06 -10.03
N SER A 84 0.98 20.00 -10.60
CA SER A 84 1.57 19.87 -11.93
C SER A 84 3.03 20.28 -11.89
N ARG A 85 3.89 19.53 -12.59
CA ARG A 85 5.33 19.78 -12.65
C ARG A 85 5.83 19.53 -14.05
N ALA A 86 6.59 20.48 -14.59
CA ALA A 86 7.37 20.27 -15.81
C ALA A 86 8.72 19.66 -15.46
N ILE A 87 9.06 18.56 -16.14
CA ILE A 87 10.30 17.80 -15.97
C ILE A 87 11.13 17.95 -17.24
N PRO A 88 12.39 18.40 -17.16
CA PRO A 88 13.27 18.47 -18.32
C PRO A 88 13.66 17.06 -18.78
N LEU A 89 13.64 16.83 -20.08
CA LEU A 89 14.04 15.55 -20.69
C LEU A 89 15.44 15.66 -21.26
N ALA A 90 16.34 14.79 -20.79
CA ALA A 90 17.74 14.74 -21.22
C ALA A 90 17.98 13.93 -22.52
N GLY A 91 17.02 13.96 -23.46
CA GLY A 91 17.13 13.26 -24.75
C GLY A 91 17.04 11.72 -24.70
N GLN A 92 16.78 11.17 -23.51
CA GLN A 92 16.58 9.74 -23.27
C GLN A 92 15.36 9.23 -24.05
N LYS A 93 15.38 7.98 -24.52
CA LYS A 93 14.26 7.37 -25.25
C LYS A 93 13.91 6.02 -24.63
N GLY A 94 12.62 5.79 -24.42
CA GLY A 94 12.13 4.60 -23.76
C GLY A 94 10.86 4.86 -22.96
N SER A 95 10.43 3.84 -22.23
CA SER A 95 9.38 3.96 -21.22
C SER A 95 10.04 3.91 -19.86
N TYR A 96 9.84 4.92 -19.01
CA TYR A 96 10.45 5.02 -17.69
C TYR A 96 9.38 4.97 -16.59
N PRO A 97 9.68 4.45 -15.39
CA PRO A 97 8.73 4.49 -14.29
C PRO A 97 8.53 5.93 -13.81
N LEU A 98 7.26 6.29 -13.61
CA LEU A 98 6.83 7.47 -12.86
C LEU A 98 6.09 6.97 -11.63
N LEU A 99 6.74 7.09 -10.48
CA LEU A 99 6.31 6.53 -9.21
C LEU A 99 5.84 7.66 -8.29
N LEU A 100 4.65 7.53 -7.71
CA LEU A 100 4.04 8.53 -6.83
C LEU A 100 3.79 7.89 -5.46
N THR A 101 4.21 8.58 -4.41
CA THR A 101 3.77 8.36 -3.03
C THR A 101 2.96 9.57 -2.59
N LEU A 102 1.72 9.34 -2.18
CA LEU A 102 0.89 10.34 -1.54
C LEU A 102 0.82 10.03 -0.05
N HIS A 103 1.17 11.01 0.78
CA HIS A 103 1.20 10.89 2.23
C HIS A 103 0.01 11.63 2.84
N TYR A 104 -0.54 11.09 3.92
CA TYR A 104 -1.66 11.69 4.64
C TYR A 104 -1.77 11.12 6.06
N THR A 105 -2.58 11.75 6.91
CA THR A 105 -2.95 11.22 8.21
C THR A 105 -4.47 11.12 8.38
N ASP A 106 -4.92 10.28 9.31
CA ASP A 106 -6.30 10.30 9.79
C ASP A 106 -6.51 11.30 10.95
N ALA A 107 -7.70 11.36 11.51
CA ALA A 107 -7.99 12.23 12.66
C ALA A 107 -7.13 11.87 13.91
N ASN A 108 -6.70 10.61 14.03
CA ASN A 108 -5.86 10.11 15.12
C ASN A 108 -4.36 10.31 14.88
N GLN A 109 -3.99 10.99 13.79
CA GLN A 109 -2.59 11.24 13.40
C GLN A 109 -1.80 9.98 13.01
N TYR A 110 -2.47 8.86 12.71
CA TYR A 110 -1.81 7.72 12.07
C TYR A 110 -1.36 8.13 10.68
N GLN A 111 -0.10 7.82 10.35
CA GLN A 111 0.48 8.13 9.04
C GLN A 111 0.16 7.02 8.06
N PHE A 112 -0.29 7.44 6.88
CA PHE A 112 -0.61 6.56 5.77
C PHE A 112 0.05 7.05 4.49
N SER A 113 0.31 6.10 3.60
CA SER A 113 0.80 6.34 2.26
C SER A 113 0.01 5.52 1.25
N THR A 114 -0.19 6.10 0.06
CA THR A 114 -0.76 5.39 -1.09
C THR A 114 0.13 5.59 -2.30
N LEU A 115 0.28 4.51 -3.07
CA LEU A 115 1.19 4.45 -4.20
C LEU A 115 0.44 4.54 -5.52
N SER A 116 1.08 5.11 -6.53
CA SER A 116 0.68 4.98 -7.93
C SER A 116 1.91 4.88 -8.81
N ALA A 117 1.82 4.10 -9.88
CA ALA A 117 2.92 3.91 -10.81
C ALA A 117 2.36 3.90 -12.24
N VAL A 118 2.94 4.72 -13.11
CA VAL A 118 2.62 4.78 -14.55
C VAL A 118 3.91 4.88 -15.36
N LEU A 119 3.81 4.68 -16.67
CA LEU A 119 4.95 4.82 -17.58
C LEU A 119 4.99 6.24 -18.16
N LEU A 120 6.19 6.83 -18.16
CA LEU A 120 6.54 7.99 -18.97
C LEU A 120 7.20 7.49 -20.26
N SER A 121 6.49 7.56 -21.39
CA SER A 121 7.03 7.16 -22.70
C SER A 121 7.66 8.34 -23.43
N ILE A 122 8.94 8.25 -23.75
CA ILE A 122 9.74 9.27 -24.44
C ILE A 122 10.25 8.70 -25.77
N GLY A 123 9.81 9.27 -26.89
CA GLY A 123 10.29 8.81 -28.22
C GLY A 123 9.83 7.38 -28.60
N GLY A 124 8.69 6.95 -28.06
CA GLY A 124 8.03 5.68 -28.33
C GLY A 124 7.81 4.85 -27.06
N GLU A 125 6.95 3.84 -27.17
CA GLU A 125 6.60 2.92 -26.08
C GLU A 125 7.17 1.53 -26.41
N PRO A 126 8.41 1.23 -25.99
CA PRO A 126 8.97 -0.09 -26.21
C PRO A 126 8.20 -1.13 -25.39
N LYS A 127 7.88 -2.26 -26.00
CA LYS A 127 7.28 -3.38 -25.27
C LYS A 127 8.36 -3.99 -24.35
N PRO A 128 8.15 -4.07 -23.02
CA PRO A 128 9.12 -4.68 -22.13
C PRO A 128 9.30 -6.17 -22.50
N PRO A 129 10.54 -6.67 -22.55
CA PRO A 129 10.82 -8.07 -22.87
C PRO A 129 10.47 -9.01 -21.69
N VAL A 130 10.11 -8.46 -20.53
CA VAL A 130 9.84 -9.19 -19.30
C VAL A 130 8.38 -8.98 -18.89
N LEU A 131 7.74 -10.08 -18.49
CA LEU A 131 6.49 -10.04 -17.74
C LEU A 131 6.76 -10.45 -16.30
N GLY A 132 5.96 -9.93 -15.38
CA GLY A 132 5.99 -10.40 -14.01
C GLY A 132 4.62 -10.49 -13.38
N VAL A 133 4.60 -11.20 -12.25
CA VAL A 133 3.44 -11.38 -11.38
C VAL A 133 3.91 -11.23 -9.95
N LEU A 134 3.25 -10.38 -9.19
CA LEU A 134 3.34 -10.39 -7.74
C LEU A 134 2.10 -11.11 -7.18
N LYS A 135 2.30 -12.21 -6.47
CA LYS A 135 1.16 -12.88 -5.82
C LYS A 135 0.66 -12.04 -4.63
N PRO A 136 -0.67 -11.95 -4.41
CA PRO A 136 -1.20 -11.34 -3.21
C PRO A 136 -0.68 -12.06 -1.96
N ALA A 137 -0.40 -11.30 -0.91
CA ALA A 137 0.04 -11.82 0.38
C ALA A 137 -0.81 -11.24 1.52
N ALA A 138 -0.89 -11.98 2.62
CA ALA A 138 -1.54 -11.53 3.84
C ALA A 138 -0.70 -11.95 5.05
N PHE A 139 -0.50 -11.03 5.99
CA PHE A 139 0.28 -11.23 7.21
C PHE A 139 0.02 -10.10 8.21
N SER A 140 0.26 -10.34 9.50
CA SER A 140 0.09 -9.32 10.55
C SER A 140 1.39 -8.59 10.88
N GLY A 141 2.50 -9.32 10.99
CA GLY A 141 3.85 -8.80 11.28
C GLY A 141 4.79 -8.98 10.10
N ASP A 142 5.50 -10.11 10.06
CA ASP A 142 6.39 -10.46 8.94
C ASP A 142 5.68 -11.34 7.90
N GLY A 143 6.01 -11.12 6.63
CA GLY A 143 5.45 -11.84 5.51
C GLY A 143 6.42 -12.04 4.37
N LYS A 144 5.99 -12.82 3.38
CA LYS A 144 6.78 -13.09 2.16
C LYS A 144 5.97 -12.77 0.92
N LEU A 145 6.51 -11.92 0.07
CA LEU A 145 6.01 -11.69 -1.28
C LEU A 145 6.59 -12.73 -2.22
N GLU A 146 5.76 -13.30 -3.10
CA GLU A 146 6.22 -14.19 -4.17
C GLU A 146 6.18 -13.44 -5.51
N LEU A 147 7.37 -13.27 -6.07
CA LEU A 147 7.64 -12.58 -7.33
C LEU A 147 7.89 -13.62 -8.42
N GLY A 148 7.14 -13.58 -9.51
CA GLY A 148 7.41 -14.36 -10.71
C GLY A 148 7.81 -13.44 -11.85
N LEU A 149 8.88 -13.78 -12.58
CA LEU A 149 9.35 -13.07 -13.76
C LEU A 149 9.52 -14.04 -14.92
N LYS A 150 9.19 -13.61 -16.13
CA LYS A 150 9.37 -14.38 -17.36
C LYS A 150 9.97 -13.49 -18.44
N ASN A 151 11.11 -13.92 -18.98
CA ASN A 151 11.69 -13.32 -20.17
C ASN A 151 10.95 -13.86 -21.41
N LEU A 152 10.30 -12.98 -22.16
CA LEU A 152 9.60 -13.30 -23.40
C LEU A 152 10.48 -13.19 -24.65
N SER A 153 11.68 -12.64 -24.51
CA SER A 153 12.59 -12.49 -25.63
C SER A 153 13.29 -13.81 -25.97
N THR A 154 13.82 -13.89 -27.19
CA THR A 154 14.64 -14.99 -27.69
C THR A 154 16.11 -14.86 -27.27
N ARG A 155 16.45 -13.89 -26.42
CA ARG A 155 17.81 -13.60 -25.96
C ARG A 155 17.86 -13.53 -24.45
N GLU A 156 19.06 -13.66 -23.88
CA GLU A 156 19.25 -13.31 -22.48
C GLU A 156 18.96 -11.81 -22.26
N THR A 157 18.37 -11.47 -21.11
CA THR A 157 18.07 -10.10 -20.72
C THR A 157 18.49 -9.87 -19.29
N THR A 158 19.23 -8.79 -19.04
CA THR A 158 19.46 -8.27 -17.69
C THR A 158 18.29 -7.38 -17.31
N VAL A 159 17.77 -7.59 -16.11
CA VAL A 159 16.61 -6.88 -15.56
C VAL A 159 17.02 -6.25 -14.25
N HIS A 160 16.92 -4.93 -14.18
CA HIS A 160 17.02 -4.18 -12.94
C HIS A 160 15.67 -4.26 -12.22
N LEU A 161 15.67 -4.70 -10.98
CA LEU A 161 14.47 -4.88 -10.17
C LEU A 161 14.51 -3.98 -8.95
N ASP A 162 13.43 -3.24 -8.75
CA ASP A 162 13.20 -2.45 -7.54
C ASP A 162 11.77 -2.68 -7.02
N LEU A 163 11.60 -2.66 -5.69
CA LEU A 163 10.33 -2.86 -5.03
C LEU A 163 9.82 -1.55 -4.44
N PHE A 164 8.80 -0.98 -5.07
CA PHE A 164 8.17 0.25 -4.61
C PHE A 164 7.07 -0.06 -3.58
N LEU A 165 7.37 0.22 -2.32
CA LEU A 165 6.54 -0.06 -1.16
C LEU A 165 5.92 1.20 -0.54
N PRO A 166 4.73 1.08 0.07
CA PRO A 166 4.19 2.12 0.93
C PRO A 166 5.05 2.24 2.21
N ARG A 167 5.05 3.40 2.87
CA ARG A 167 5.90 3.71 4.04
C ARG A 167 5.60 2.87 5.28
N GLU A 168 4.44 2.22 5.31
CA GLU A 168 4.03 1.36 6.41
C GLU A 168 4.63 -0.06 6.33
N LEU A 169 5.29 -0.38 5.21
CA LEU A 169 5.95 -1.67 4.96
C LEU A 169 7.45 -1.47 4.75
N CYS A 170 8.24 -2.37 5.31
CA CYS A 170 9.70 -2.38 5.18
C CYS A 170 10.18 -3.68 4.52
N THR A 171 11.34 -3.63 3.87
CA THR A 171 11.99 -4.80 3.29
C THR A 171 13.50 -4.60 3.28
N ASP A 172 14.24 -5.70 3.38
CA ASP A 172 15.69 -5.73 3.10
C ASP A 172 15.98 -5.99 1.62
N PHE A 173 14.96 -6.02 0.77
CA PHE A 173 15.13 -6.09 -0.67
C PHE A 173 15.64 -4.74 -1.19
N HIS A 174 16.87 -4.75 -1.69
CA HIS A 174 17.50 -3.61 -2.34
C HIS A 174 17.41 -3.79 -3.86
N PRO A 175 17.53 -2.71 -4.65
CA PRO A 175 17.58 -2.82 -6.10
C PRO A 175 18.66 -3.80 -6.56
N ILE A 176 18.30 -4.73 -7.44
CA ILE A 176 19.22 -5.77 -7.93
C ILE A 176 19.10 -5.99 -9.43
N ASP A 177 20.21 -6.35 -10.05
CA ASP A 177 20.24 -6.83 -11.42
C ASP A 177 20.17 -8.36 -11.45
N ILE A 178 19.25 -8.90 -12.24
CA ILE A 178 19.17 -10.32 -12.51
C ILE A 178 19.30 -10.61 -14.01
N LYS A 179 19.98 -11.71 -14.33
CA LYS A 179 20.00 -12.24 -15.70
C LYS A 179 18.90 -13.28 -15.85
N LEU A 180 18.11 -13.14 -16.91
CA LEU A 180 17.09 -14.10 -17.31
C LEU A 180 17.45 -14.64 -18.70
N ALA A 181 17.70 -15.94 -18.80
CA ALA A 181 17.90 -16.61 -20.08
C ALA A 181 16.66 -16.47 -20.99
N ALA A 182 16.85 -16.64 -22.29
CA ALA A 182 15.79 -16.57 -23.29
C ALA A 182 14.62 -17.50 -22.93
N GLY A 183 13.38 -16.99 -22.95
CA GLY A 183 12.17 -17.75 -22.63
C GLY A 183 12.03 -18.24 -21.18
N SER A 184 13.03 -18.01 -20.32
CA SER A 184 13.09 -18.56 -18.98
C SER A 184 12.15 -17.84 -18.00
N SER A 185 11.82 -18.53 -16.91
CA SER A 185 11.07 -17.97 -15.79
C SER A 185 11.87 -18.10 -14.51
N ARG A 186 11.73 -17.12 -13.61
CA ARG A 186 12.36 -17.10 -12.30
C ARG A 186 11.35 -16.69 -11.25
N THR A 187 11.34 -17.41 -10.13
CA THR A 187 10.57 -17.05 -8.95
C THR A 187 11.52 -16.60 -7.84
N MET A 188 11.11 -15.58 -7.10
CA MET A 188 11.84 -15.01 -5.98
C MET A 188 10.88 -14.82 -4.81
N LYS A 189 11.41 -14.90 -3.59
CA LYS A 189 10.68 -14.56 -2.37
C LYS A 189 11.36 -13.37 -1.72
N VAL A 190 10.57 -12.39 -1.31
CA VAL A 190 11.04 -11.18 -0.63
C VAL A 190 10.35 -11.08 0.71
N GLU A 191 11.14 -10.89 1.76
CA GLU A 191 10.63 -10.67 3.11
C GLU A 191 10.17 -9.22 3.24
N VAL A 192 8.98 -9.05 3.80
CA VAL A 192 8.37 -7.74 4.05
C VAL A 192 7.83 -7.73 5.46
N THR A 193 8.15 -6.68 6.20
CA THR A 193 7.72 -6.48 7.58
C THR A 193 6.70 -5.36 7.64
N ASN A 194 5.62 -5.59 8.37
CA ASN A 194 4.69 -4.57 8.76
C ASN A 194 5.34 -3.66 9.82
N PHE A 195 5.68 -2.43 9.43
CA PHE A 195 6.30 -1.45 10.33
C PHE A 195 5.26 -0.67 11.14
N SER A 196 4.19 -0.21 10.48
CA SER A 196 3.18 0.66 11.12
C SER A 196 1.77 0.51 10.54
N ALA A 197 1.55 -0.47 9.66
CA ALA A 197 0.28 -0.67 8.99
C ALA A 197 -0.77 -1.23 9.96
N LEU A 198 -1.99 -0.69 9.88
CA LEU A 198 -3.09 -1.09 10.75
C LEU A 198 -3.73 -2.42 10.29
N PRO A 199 -4.12 -3.30 11.22
CA PRO A 199 -4.90 -4.50 10.91
C PRO A 199 -6.14 -4.22 10.05
N GLY A 200 -6.41 -5.12 9.11
CA GLY A 200 -7.52 -5.00 8.16
C GLY A 200 -7.21 -4.14 6.92
N SER A 201 -6.13 -3.36 6.94
CA SER A 201 -5.72 -2.50 5.83
C SER A 201 -5.22 -3.32 4.63
N THR A 202 -5.38 -2.77 3.42
CA THR A 202 -4.85 -3.38 2.19
C THR A 202 -4.03 -2.35 1.43
N TYR A 203 -2.78 -2.71 1.14
CA TYR A 203 -1.82 -1.85 0.48
C TYR A 203 -1.54 -2.33 -0.94
N GLN A 204 -1.45 -1.37 -1.86
CA GLN A 204 -0.93 -1.57 -3.19
C GLN A 204 0.58 -1.35 -3.18
N LEU A 205 1.31 -2.20 -3.87
CA LEU A 205 2.74 -2.07 -4.10
C LEU A 205 3.09 -2.42 -5.54
N PHE A 206 4.30 -2.10 -5.98
CA PHE A 206 4.73 -2.35 -7.34
C PHE A 206 6.14 -2.93 -7.37
N LEU A 207 6.34 -3.98 -8.17
CA LEU A 207 7.68 -4.35 -8.62
C LEU A 207 7.95 -3.59 -9.93
N ILE A 208 9.06 -2.87 -9.97
CA ILE A 208 9.54 -2.14 -11.13
C ILE A 208 10.65 -2.98 -11.76
N ALA A 209 10.43 -3.39 -13.01
CA ALA A 209 11.39 -4.19 -13.77
C ALA A 209 11.85 -3.38 -14.98
N GLU A 210 13.07 -2.88 -14.93
CA GLU A 210 13.71 -2.08 -15.96
C GLU A 210 14.70 -2.91 -16.76
N THR A 211 14.74 -2.68 -18.07
CA THR A 211 15.68 -3.35 -18.97
C THR A 211 16.27 -2.36 -19.94
N ASP A 212 17.58 -2.45 -20.14
CA ASP A 212 18.30 -1.67 -21.13
C ASP A 212 18.63 -2.53 -22.35
N GLY A 213 18.04 -2.16 -23.49
CA GLY A 213 18.27 -2.78 -24.78
C GLY A 213 18.51 -1.72 -25.86
N SER A 214 17.77 -1.80 -26.97
CA SER A 214 17.80 -0.75 -28.00
C SER A 214 17.14 0.56 -27.52
N LYS A 215 16.18 0.43 -26.60
CA LYS A 215 15.55 1.52 -25.85
C LYS A 215 15.35 1.02 -24.42
N HIS A 216 15.30 1.95 -23.47
CA HIS A 216 14.95 1.62 -22.09
C HIS A 216 13.48 1.19 -22.03
N ALA A 217 13.19 0.08 -21.37
CA ALA A 217 11.84 -0.43 -21.21
C ALA A 217 11.57 -0.80 -19.76
N THR A 218 10.35 -0.53 -19.30
CA THR A 218 9.92 -0.79 -17.93
C THR A 218 8.64 -1.61 -17.92
N ALA A 219 8.60 -2.64 -17.08
CA ALA A 219 7.37 -3.30 -16.70
C ALA A 219 7.02 -2.92 -15.26
N ILE A 220 5.82 -2.37 -15.06
CA ILE A 220 5.24 -2.08 -13.74
C ILE A 220 4.34 -3.26 -13.38
N ILE A 221 4.72 -3.99 -12.34
CA ILE A 221 4.02 -5.22 -11.93
C ILE A 221 3.30 -4.93 -10.61
N PRO A 222 1.96 -4.72 -10.64
CA PRO A 222 1.21 -4.42 -9.43
C PRO A 222 1.04 -5.66 -8.56
N GLY A 223 1.01 -5.45 -7.25
CA GLY A 223 0.42 -6.43 -6.35
C GLY A 223 0.00 -5.84 -5.01
N ARG A 224 -0.49 -6.71 -4.12
CA ARG A 224 -1.22 -6.26 -2.93
C ARG A 224 -0.86 -7.07 -1.70
N VAL A 225 -0.85 -6.38 -0.58
CA VAL A 225 -0.67 -6.97 0.76
C VAL A 225 -1.85 -6.59 1.62
N ARG A 226 -2.44 -7.58 2.30
CA ARG A 226 -3.45 -7.37 3.33
C ARG A 226 -2.82 -7.55 4.71
N ILE A 227 -3.03 -6.58 5.60
CA ILE A 227 -2.60 -6.70 6.99
C ILE A 227 -3.67 -7.45 7.77
N GLU A 228 -3.29 -8.59 8.33
CA GLU A 228 -4.19 -9.43 9.11
C GLU A 228 -4.26 -8.96 10.56
N GLU A 229 -5.36 -9.27 11.23
CA GLU A 229 -5.44 -9.11 12.67
C GLU A 229 -4.46 -10.06 13.34
N PRO A 230 -3.68 -9.59 14.33
CA PRO A 230 -2.88 -10.50 15.14
C PRO A 230 -3.83 -11.48 15.82
N GLY A 231 -3.63 -12.78 15.57
CA GLY A 231 -4.49 -13.81 16.13
C GLY A 231 -4.53 -13.73 17.66
N ILE A 232 -5.71 -13.54 18.23
CA ILE A 232 -5.89 -13.58 19.68
C ILE A 232 -5.89 -15.06 20.08
N ASN A 233 -5.00 -15.45 20.99
CA ASN A 233 -5.07 -16.77 21.60
C ASN A 233 -6.34 -16.86 22.46
N PRO A 234 -7.33 -17.72 22.11
CA PRO A 234 -8.60 -17.78 22.83
C PRO A 234 -8.42 -18.14 24.32
N ALA A 235 -7.32 -18.79 24.70
CA ALA A 235 -7.01 -19.08 26.10
C ALA A 235 -6.94 -17.81 26.97
N TRP A 236 -6.51 -16.67 26.41
CA TRP A 236 -6.42 -15.40 27.15
C TRP A 236 -7.78 -14.74 27.40
N LEU A 237 -8.80 -15.08 26.62
CA LEU A 237 -10.18 -14.65 26.87
C LEU A 237 -10.88 -15.60 27.85
N ILE A 238 -10.62 -16.91 27.74
CA ILE A 238 -11.28 -17.94 28.55
C ILE A 238 -10.93 -17.81 30.05
N VAL A 239 -9.67 -17.50 30.40
CA VAL A 239 -9.23 -17.39 31.81
C VAL A 239 -10.00 -16.31 32.60
N PRO A 240 -10.06 -15.04 32.16
CA PRO A 240 -10.82 -14.02 32.87
C PRO A 240 -12.33 -14.29 32.85
N LEU A 241 -12.88 -14.83 31.75
CA LEU A 241 -14.30 -15.23 31.68
C LEU A 241 -14.64 -16.34 32.69
N ALA A 242 -13.78 -17.35 32.82
CA ALA A 242 -13.93 -18.43 33.79
C ALA A 242 -13.82 -17.91 35.22
N PHE A 243 -12.87 -17.01 35.49
CA PHE A 243 -12.72 -16.38 36.81
C PHE A 243 -13.94 -15.53 37.18
N LEU A 244 -14.48 -14.78 36.21
CA LEU A 244 -15.70 -13.99 36.39
C LEU A 244 -16.92 -14.89 36.64
N GLY A 245 -17.00 -16.04 35.95
CA GLY A 245 -18.02 -17.06 36.19
C GLY A 245 -17.93 -17.70 37.58
N VAL A 246 -16.73 -18.07 38.04
CA VAL A 246 -16.50 -18.62 39.38
C VAL A 246 -16.79 -17.59 40.47
N PHE A 247 -16.34 -16.35 40.29
CA PHE A 247 -16.64 -15.25 41.21
C PHE A 247 -18.14 -15.00 41.30
N PHE A 248 -18.84 -15.00 40.16
CA PHE A 248 -20.29 -14.85 40.11
C PHE A 248 -21.00 -15.98 40.87
N LEU A 249 -20.58 -17.24 40.67
CA LEU A 249 -21.13 -18.38 41.42
C LEU A 249 -20.87 -18.25 42.92
N ALA A 250 -19.64 -17.93 43.35
CA ALA A 250 -19.31 -17.76 44.76
C ALA A 250 -20.13 -16.63 45.42
N ALA A 251 -20.32 -15.51 44.72
CA ALA A 251 -21.12 -14.39 45.21
C ALA A 251 -22.60 -14.75 45.42
N GLN A 252 -23.15 -15.73 44.69
CA GLN A 252 -24.52 -16.20 44.90
C GLN A 252 -24.71 -16.97 46.22
N PHE A 253 -23.65 -17.60 46.74
CA PHE A 253 -23.70 -18.37 48.00
C PHE A 253 -23.38 -17.54 49.25
N ILE A 254 -22.78 -16.36 49.09
CA ILE A 254 -22.40 -15.48 50.23
C ILE A 254 -23.58 -14.68 50.80
N LYS A 255 -24.72 -14.60 50.10
CA LYS A 255 -25.94 -13.90 50.55
C LYS A 255 -27.10 -14.82 50.99
N ARG A 256 -26.81 -16.09 51.33
CA ARG A 256 -27.78 -17.00 51.96
C ARG A 256 -27.54 -17.12 53.46
#